data_AF-A0A961GAK9-F1
#
_entry.id   AF-A0A961GAK9-F1
#
_cell.length_a   1.000
_cell.length_b   1.000
_cell.length_c   1.000
_cell.angle_alpha   90.00
_cell.angle_beta   90.00
_cell.angle_gamma   90.00
#
_symmetry.space_group_name_H-M   'P 1'
#
loop_
_entity.id
_entity.type
_entity.pdbx_description
1 polymer ?
#
loop_
_entity_poly.entity_id
_entity_poly.type
_entity_poly.pdbx_seq_one_letter_code
_entity_poly.pdbx_strand_id
1 'polypeptide(L)'
;MTLRWLVPGLAIALVSVLVAAGAPGAAQDDIVPGRTVHERLAYGIYTCDEFQEPIDDRLGARTIHTHGDGLIHIHPEADTARTDLDLAAFAEQAGIDRTETGIAIEDGFAWETCAGGPAEVVVLRWSSDALDSPPTVLRQPWDQIDLLDGGDVVTIAVLPAGTDPSSSTDQRYVPPWVEHLDDETGIGTEPIPVGEVSEDAMSSYEALFEQ
;
A
#
# COMPACT_ATOMS: atom_id res chain seq x y z
N MET A 1 66.31 33.30 56.47
CA MET A 1 66.17 34.45 55.56
C MET A 1 66.50 33.92 54.17
N THR A 2 65.54 33.68 53.27
CA THR A 2 64.69 34.69 52.62
C THR A 2 63.31 34.12 52.27
N LEU A 3 62.31 34.96 52.44
CA LEU A 3 60.90 34.79 52.10
C LEU A 3 60.70 35.12 50.62
N ARG A 4 59.95 34.33 49.85
CA ARG A 4 59.37 34.81 48.59
C ARG A 4 57.97 34.24 48.37
N TRP A 5 57.10 35.18 48.01
CA TRP A 5 55.65 35.15 48.03
C TRP A 5 55.04 34.45 46.80
N LEU A 6 53.81 33.97 47.01
CA LEU A 6 52.82 33.51 46.03
C LEU A 6 52.55 34.55 44.94
N VAL A 7 52.31 34.09 43.70
CA VAL A 7 51.15 34.53 42.91
C VAL A 7 50.57 33.30 42.20
N PRO A 8 49.26 33.00 42.35
CA PRO A 8 48.62 31.87 41.70
C PRO A 8 48.40 32.18 40.21
N GLY A 9 48.82 31.28 39.34
CA GLY A 9 48.48 31.32 37.92
C GLY A 9 46.99 31.03 37.75
N LEU A 10 46.22 32.07 37.46
CA LEU A 10 44.80 32.02 37.09
C LEU A 10 44.64 31.16 35.82
N ALA A 11 43.85 30.09 35.93
CA ALA A 11 43.42 29.26 34.82
C ALA A 11 42.43 30.02 33.93
N ILE A 12 42.60 29.93 32.61
CA ILE A 12 41.53 30.17 31.64
C ILE A 12 41.54 29.00 30.67
N ALA A 13 40.79 27.96 31.00
CA ALA A 13 40.39 26.95 30.04
C ALA A 13 39.11 27.47 29.37
N LEU A 14 39.20 27.91 28.12
CA LEU A 14 38.05 28.19 27.27
C LEU A 14 37.37 26.85 26.94
N VAL A 15 36.31 26.53 27.68
CA VAL A 15 35.39 25.45 27.31
C VAL A 15 34.31 26.07 26.42
N SER A 16 34.46 25.92 25.12
CA SER A 16 33.37 26.19 24.17
C SER A 16 32.38 25.03 24.24
N VAL A 17 31.30 25.18 25.00
CA VAL A 17 30.15 24.28 24.93
C VAL A 17 29.35 24.65 23.69
N LEU A 18 29.52 23.88 22.61
CA LEU A 18 28.64 23.94 21.45
C LEU A 18 27.40 23.10 21.78
N VAL A 19 26.31 23.75 22.20
CA VAL A 19 25.00 23.09 22.26
C VAL A 19 24.47 23.05 20.83
N ALA A 20 24.70 21.94 20.14
CA ALA A 20 23.93 21.61 18.95
C ALA A 20 22.49 21.31 19.41
N ALA A 21 21.60 22.30 19.25
CA ALA A 21 20.17 22.03 19.24
C ALA A 21 19.91 21.11 18.04
N GLY A 22 19.85 19.80 18.30
CA GLY A 22 19.33 18.85 17.34
C GLY A 22 17.91 19.27 17.02
N ALA A 23 17.67 19.70 15.79
CA ALA A 23 16.33 19.70 15.24
C ALA A 23 15.73 18.30 15.47
N PRO A 24 14.43 18.15 15.77
CA PRO A 24 13.82 16.84 15.74
C PRO A 24 14.13 16.25 14.36
N GLY A 25 14.92 15.17 14.37
CA GLY A 25 15.25 14.44 13.16
C GLY A 25 13.95 14.09 12.47
N ALA A 26 13.89 14.30 11.16
CA ALA A 26 12.89 13.67 10.32
C ALA A 26 12.78 12.20 10.73
N ALA A 27 11.55 11.72 10.93
CA ALA A 27 11.28 10.32 11.20
C ALA A 27 12.11 9.48 10.23
N GLN A 28 12.95 8.60 10.78
CA GLN A 28 13.66 7.61 10.00
C GLN A 28 12.60 6.61 9.56
N ASP A 29 12.36 6.53 8.26
CA ASP A 29 11.63 5.41 7.65
C ASP A 29 12.36 4.13 8.10
N ASP A 30 11.70 3.31 8.89
CA ASP A 30 12.22 2.03 9.38
C ASP A 30 12.28 1.02 8.23
N ILE A 31 13.21 1.19 7.29
CA ILE A 31 13.58 0.12 6.37
C ILE A 31 14.48 -0.86 7.13
N VAL A 32 13.88 -1.93 7.65
CA VAL A 32 14.62 -3.07 8.23
C VAL A 32 15.28 -3.86 7.09
N PRO A 33 16.62 -3.91 6.98
CA PRO A 33 17.29 -4.68 5.94
C PRO A 33 17.08 -6.18 6.20
N GLY A 34 16.52 -6.90 5.22
CA GLY A 34 16.29 -8.35 5.29
C GLY A 34 14.83 -8.80 5.34
N ARG A 35 13.87 -7.87 5.24
CA ARG A 35 12.51 -8.19 4.83
C ARG A 35 12.19 -7.42 3.56
N THR A 36 12.22 -8.10 2.41
CA THR A 36 11.41 -7.68 1.28
C THR A 36 9.98 -7.95 1.71
N VAL A 37 9.38 -7.02 2.47
CA VAL A 37 8.01 -7.18 2.97
C VAL A 37 7.11 -7.25 1.75
N HIS A 38 6.61 -8.46 1.49
CA HIS A 38 5.52 -8.66 0.55
C HIS A 38 4.30 -8.12 1.28
N GLU A 39 3.95 -6.88 0.97
CA GLU A 39 2.80 -6.23 1.58
C GLU A 39 1.55 -6.67 0.84
N ARG A 40 0.53 -7.04 1.60
CA ARG A 40 -0.77 -7.47 1.09
C ARG A 40 -1.86 -6.59 1.64
N LEU A 41 -2.81 -6.28 0.78
CA LEU A 41 -4.03 -5.57 1.12
C LEU A 41 -5.19 -6.36 0.54
N ALA A 42 -6.28 -6.53 1.29
CA ALA A 42 -7.50 -7.06 0.70
C ALA A 42 -8.15 -5.94 -0.10
N TYR A 43 -8.60 -6.23 -1.33
CA TYR A 43 -9.34 -5.26 -2.12
C TYR A 43 -10.70 -5.79 -2.55
N GLY A 44 -11.68 -4.92 -2.71
CA GLY A 44 -12.97 -5.26 -3.30
C GLY A 44 -13.45 -4.25 -4.31
N ILE A 45 -14.22 -4.72 -5.28
CA ILE A 45 -14.95 -3.88 -6.23
C ILE A 45 -16.43 -4.05 -5.91
N TYR A 46 -17.01 -3.04 -5.27
CA TYR A 46 -18.41 -3.07 -4.86
C TYR A 46 -19.22 -2.17 -5.79
N THR A 47 -20.16 -2.73 -6.52
CA THR A 47 -20.96 -2.00 -7.51
C THR A 47 -22.42 -2.04 -7.15
N CYS A 48 -22.97 -0.86 -6.84
CA CYS A 48 -24.36 -0.58 -6.46
C CYS A 48 -24.86 -1.33 -5.21
N ASP A 49 -24.82 -2.65 -5.20
CA ASP A 49 -25.31 -3.53 -4.13
C ASP A 49 -24.60 -4.89 -4.04
N GLU A 50 -23.56 -5.13 -4.84
CA GLU A 50 -22.84 -6.42 -4.85
C GLU A 50 -21.33 -6.26 -5.07
N PHE A 51 -20.56 -7.25 -4.60
CA PHE A 51 -19.16 -7.38 -4.97
C PHE A 51 -19.02 -8.09 -6.31
N GLN A 52 -18.14 -7.54 -7.16
CA GLN A 52 -17.67 -8.23 -8.36
C GLN A 52 -16.65 -9.30 -7.97
N GLU A 53 -16.43 -10.29 -8.83
CA GLU A 53 -15.35 -11.26 -8.64
C GLU A 53 -13.98 -10.54 -8.63
N PRO A 54 -13.01 -11.00 -7.83
CA PRO A 54 -11.66 -10.47 -7.90
C PRO A 54 -11.08 -10.56 -9.31
N ILE A 55 -10.30 -9.56 -9.68
CA ILE A 55 -9.68 -9.46 -10.99
C ILE A 55 -8.34 -10.21 -10.99
N ASP A 56 -8.04 -10.89 -12.09
CA ASP A 56 -6.70 -11.39 -12.40
C ASP A 56 -5.83 -10.27 -13.02
N ASP A 57 -4.56 -10.20 -12.63
CA ASP A 57 -3.60 -9.26 -13.24
C ASP A 57 -3.54 -9.44 -14.77
N ARG A 58 -3.43 -8.31 -15.47
CA ARG A 58 -3.43 -8.27 -16.94
C ARG A 58 -2.09 -7.93 -17.54
N LEU A 59 -1.37 -7.04 -16.88
CA LEU A 59 -0.14 -6.47 -17.43
C LEU A 59 1.11 -7.19 -16.91
N GLY A 60 0.97 -8.02 -15.88
CA GLY A 60 2.05 -8.88 -15.38
C GLY A 60 3.13 -8.11 -14.65
N ALA A 61 2.78 -6.96 -14.04
CA ALA A 61 3.76 -6.17 -13.32
C ALA A 61 4.26 -6.88 -12.06
N ARG A 62 5.56 -6.74 -11.81
CA ARG A 62 6.20 -7.38 -10.66
C ARG A 62 5.96 -6.63 -9.36
N THR A 63 5.84 -5.30 -9.41
CA THR A 63 5.80 -4.45 -8.21
C THR A 63 4.44 -4.41 -7.53
N ILE A 64 3.34 -4.26 -8.28
CA ILE A 64 1.97 -4.21 -7.74
C ILE A 64 1.05 -5.02 -8.65
N HIS A 65 0.41 -6.06 -8.13
CA HIS A 65 -0.41 -6.97 -8.94
C HIS A 65 -1.43 -7.75 -8.10
N THR A 66 -2.24 -8.59 -8.75
CA THR A 66 -3.25 -9.45 -8.13
C THR A 66 -3.37 -10.78 -8.88
N HIS A 67 -3.86 -11.83 -8.22
CA HIS A 67 -3.99 -13.18 -8.81
C HIS A 67 -5.44 -13.69 -8.76
N GLY A 68 -6.44 -12.78 -8.80
CA GLY A 68 -7.84 -13.18 -8.67
C GLY A 68 -8.20 -13.73 -7.27
N ASP A 69 -7.31 -13.57 -6.30
CA ASP A 69 -7.47 -13.99 -4.91
C ASP A 69 -8.08 -12.91 -4.03
N GLY A 70 -8.35 -11.74 -4.61
CA GLY A 70 -8.89 -10.59 -3.87
C GLY A 70 -7.86 -9.85 -3.01
N LEU A 71 -6.57 -10.11 -3.25
CA LEU A 71 -5.46 -9.40 -2.64
C LEU A 71 -4.70 -8.56 -3.67
N ILE A 72 -4.24 -7.39 -3.22
CA ILE A 72 -3.20 -6.61 -3.89
C ILE A 72 -1.88 -7.05 -3.29
N HIS A 73 -0.98 -7.53 -4.13
CA HIS A 73 0.38 -7.94 -3.76
C HIS A 73 1.35 -6.83 -4.13
N ILE A 74 2.10 -6.35 -3.15
CA ILE A 74 3.11 -5.31 -3.33
C ILE A 74 4.49 -5.90 -3.04
N HIS A 75 5.33 -5.90 -4.07
CA HIS A 75 6.74 -6.28 -4.00
C HIS A 75 7.56 -5.02 -4.26
N PRO A 76 7.99 -4.30 -3.20
CA PRO A 76 8.82 -3.13 -3.40
C PRO A 76 10.16 -3.58 -4.01
N GLU A 77 10.37 -3.23 -5.28
CA GLU A 77 11.67 -3.42 -5.92
C GLU A 77 12.65 -2.38 -5.37
N ALA A 78 13.94 -2.70 -5.31
CA ALA A 78 14.95 -1.79 -4.77
C ALA A 78 15.03 -0.45 -5.53
N ASP A 79 14.52 -0.40 -6.78
CA ASP A 79 14.59 0.75 -7.68
C ASP A 79 13.24 1.43 -7.94
N THR A 80 12.12 0.90 -7.43
CA THR A 80 10.84 1.62 -7.49
C THR A 80 10.84 2.72 -6.44
N ALA A 81 10.77 3.97 -6.89
CA ALA A 81 10.46 5.07 -5.98
C ALA A 81 9.11 4.73 -5.31
N ARG A 82 9.01 4.92 -3.99
CA ARG A 82 7.75 4.71 -3.22
C ARG A 82 6.56 5.50 -3.77
N THR A 83 6.78 6.37 -4.76
CA THR A 83 5.79 7.22 -5.42
C THR A 83 4.83 6.48 -6.35
N ASP A 84 5.08 5.21 -6.67
CA ASP A 84 4.30 4.47 -7.68
C ASP A 84 3.50 3.31 -7.04
N LEU A 85 3.35 3.33 -5.71
CA LEU A 85 2.61 2.32 -4.93
C LEU A 85 1.26 2.88 -4.48
N ASP A 86 0.48 3.33 -5.46
CA ASP A 86 -0.83 3.93 -5.28
C ASP A 86 -1.95 3.16 -6.01
N LEU A 87 -3.19 3.57 -5.77
CA LEU A 87 -4.35 2.93 -6.36
C LEU A 87 -4.44 3.09 -7.88
N ALA A 88 -3.90 4.17 -8.45
CA ALA A 88 -3.88 4.34 -9.90
C ALA A 88 -2.94 3.33 -10.56
N ALA A 89 -1.76 3.10 -9.97
CA ALA A 89 -0.83 2.07 -10.43
C ALA A 89 -1.49 0.68 -10.38
N PHE A 90 -2.14 0.31 -9.28
CA PHE A 90 -2.89 -0.95 -9.19
C PHE A 90 -3.99 -1.04 -10.26
N ALA A 91 -4.80 0.01 -10.41
CA ALA A 91 -5.90 0.04 -11.35
C ALA A 91 -5.43 -0.15 -12.79
N GLU A 92 -4.30 0.43 -13.17
CA GLU A 92 -3.68 0.21 -14.49
C GLU A 92 -3.33 -1.27 -14.70
N GLN A 93 -2.69 -1.92 -13.72
CA GLN A 93 -2.32 -3.35 -13.83
C GLN A 93 -3.53 -4.28 -13.89
N ALA A 94 -4.56 -4.00 -13.08
CA ALA A 94 -5.81 -4.74 -13.05
C ALA A 94 -6.75 -4.39 -14.22
N GLY A 95 -6.40 -3.41 -15.06
CA GLY A 95 -7.24 -2.94 -16.17
C GLY A 95 -8.61 -2.41 -15.71
N ILE A 96 -8.59 -1.62 -14.64
CA ILE A 96 -9.72 -0.87 -14.08
C ILE A 96 -9.58 0.59 -14.53
N ASP A 97 -10.52 1.04 -15.36
CA ASP A 97 -10.59 2.43 -15.80
C ASP A 97 -11.56 3.21 -14.92
N ARG A 98 -11.09 4.30 -14.32
CA ARG A 98 -12.00 5.28 -13.69
C ARG A 98 -12.60 6.18 -14.77
N THR A 99 -13.93 6.28 -14.81
CA THR A 99 -14.66 7.22 -15.67
C THR A 99 -15.08 8.46 -14.89
N GLU A 100 -15.75 9.42 -15.55
CA GLU A 100 -16.28 10.62 -14.88
C GLU A 100 -17.34 10.28 -13.81
N THR A 101 -18.07 9.19 -14.01
CA THR A 101 -19.27 8.83 -13.21
C THR A 101 -19.22 7.42 -12.65
N GLY A 102 -18.10 6.70 -12.82
CA GLY A 102 -18.08 5.27 -12.59
C GLY A 102 -16.70 4.64 -12.75
N ILE A 103 -16.72 3.33 -12.89
CA ILE A 103 -15.56 2.55 -13.32
C ILE A 103 -15.96 1.68 -14.51
N ALA A 104 -14.97 1.32 -15.31
CA ALA A 104 -15.07 0.28 -16.32
C ALA A 104 -13.98 -0.77 -16.04
N ILE A 105 -14.33 -2.02 -16.26
CA ILE A 105 -13.41 -3.17 -16.20
C ILE A 105 -13.57 -3.87 -17.56
N GLU A 106 -12.49 -4.42 -18.14
CA GLU A 106 -12.66 -5.16 -19.42
C GLU A 106 -13.71 -6.27 -19.31
N ASP A 107 -14.28 -6.61 -20.48
CA ASP A 107 -15.61 -7.20 -20.76
C ASP A 107 -16.73 -6.19 -21.03
N GLY A 108 -16.41 -4.89 -21.04
CA GLY A 108 -17.34 -3.84 -21.47
C GLY A 108 -18.40 -3.48 -20.43
N PHE A 109 -18.20 -3.89 -19.18
CA PHE A 109 -19.03 -3.50 -18.06
C PHE A 109 -18.54 -2.16 -17.52
N ALA A 110 -19.42 -1.17 -17.62
CA ALA A 110 -19.22 0.15 -17.03
C ALA A 110 -20.38 0.42 -16.05
N TRP A 111 -20.02 0.80 -14.83
CA TRP A 111 -20.99 1.16 -13.81
C TRP A 111 -21.03 2.67 -13.64
N GLU A 112 -21.83 3.33 -14.48
CA GLU A 112 -22.03 4.80 -14.43
C GLU A 112 -23.34 5.18 -13.72
N THR A 113 -24.22 4.20 -13.49
CA THR A 113 -25.52 4.39 -12.86
C THR A 113 -25.81 3.30 -11.86
N CYS A 114 -26.44 3.67 -10.74
CA CYS A 114 -27.00 2.74 -9.77
C CYS A 114 -28.51 3.00 -9.61
N ALA A 115 -29.31 1.94 -9.64
CA ALA A 115 -30.78 2.00 -9.53
C ALA A 115 -31.45 3.01 -10.50
N GLY A 116 -30.88 3.19 -11.70
CA GLY A 116 -31.38 4.11 -12.73
C GLY A 116 -31.05 5.59 -12.49
N GLY A 117 -30.26 5.91 -11.47
CA GLY A 117 -29.70 7.25 -11.20
C GLY A 117 -28.18 7.29 -11.35
N PRO A 118 -27.56 8.48 -11.30
CA PRO A 118 -26.10 8.60 -11.41
C PRO A 118 -25.38 7.87 -10.27
N ALA A 119 -24.25 7.26 -10.60
CA ALA A 119 -23.34 6.70 -9.61
C ALA A 119 -22.20 7.68 -9.27
N GLU A 120 -21.48 7.36 -8.20
CA GLU A 120 -20.24 7.99 -7.78
C GLU A 120 -19.25 6.92 -7.31
N VAL A 121 -17.98 7.11 -7.64
CA VAL A 121 -16.89 6.24 -7.17
C VAL A 121 -16.26 6.82 -5.92
N VAL A 122 -16.20 6.00 -4.88
CA VAL A 122 -15.50 6.30 -3.63
C VAL A 122 -14.60 5.12 -3.27
N VAL A 123 -13.50 5.39 -2.59
CA VAL A 123 -12.65 4.34 -2.03
C VAL A 123 -12.88 4.30 -0.53
N LEU A 124 -13.19 3.13 -0.01
CA LEU A 124 -13.38 2.88 1.41
C LEU A 124 -12.16 2.15 1.93
N ARG A 125 -11.63 2.57 3.07
CA ARG A 125 -10.45 1.96 3.68
C ARG A 125 -10.67 1.66 5.15
N TRP A 126 -10.26 0.47 5.57
CA TRP A 126 -10.18 0.03 6.95
C TRP A 126 -8.80 -0.50 7.25
N SER A 127 -8.42 -0.47 8.52
CA SER A 127 -7.41 -1.40 9.03
C SER A 127 -8.06 -2.78 9.22
N SER A 128 -7.34 -3.85 8.88
CA SER A 128 -7.78 -5.23 9.09
C SER A 128 -8.19 -5.55 10.54
N ASP A 129 -7.60 -4.87 11.52
CA ASP A 129 -7.95 -5.02 12.94
C ASP A 129 -9.22 -4.24 13.35
N ALA A 130 -9.80 -3.45 12.45
CA ALA A 130 -10.86 -2.49 12.75
C ALA A 130 -12.03 -2.52 11.74
N LEU A 131 -12.36 -3.68 11.17
CA LEU A 131 -13.43 -3.84 10.18
C LEU A 131 -14.84 -3.49 10.69
N ASP A 132 -15.06 -3.53 12.01
CA ASP A 132 -16.31 -3.09 12.63
C ASP A 132 -16.41 -1.57 12.85
N SER A 133 -15.36 -0.83 12.48
CA SER A 133 -15.35 0.64 12.54
C SER A 133 -15.76 1.26 11.20
N PRO A 134 -16.25 2.52 11.20
CA PRO A 134 -16.50 3.22 9.94
C PRO A 134 -15.23 3.34 9.08
N PRO A 135 -15.34 3.23 7.75
CA PRO A 135 -14.19 3.39 6.87
C PRO A 135 -13.69 4.83 6.84
N THR A 136 -12.41 4.97 6.50
CA THR A 136 -11.94 6.21 5.87
C THR A 136 -12.50 6.28 4.45
N VAL A 137 -13.21 7.36 4.14
CA VAL A 137 -13.79 7.59 2.81
C VAL A 137 -12.86 8.49 2.00
N LEU A 138 -12.23 7.92 0.98
CA LEU A 138 -11.27 8.58 0.11
C LEU A 138 -11.95 8.93 -1.22
N ARG A 139 -12.05 10.23 -1.51
CA ARG A 139 -12.64 10.77 -2.77
C ARG A 139 -11.61 11.43 -3.68
N GLN A 140 -10.35 11.42 -3.26
CA GLN A 140 -9.25 12.05 -3.96
C GLN A 140 -8.88 11.32 -5.26
N PRO A 141 -8.06 11.93 -6.13
CA PRO A 141 -7.45 11.24 -7.25
C PRO A 141 -6.74 9.94 -6.83
N TRP A 142 -6.79 8.90 -7.66
CA TRP A 142 -6.28 7.57 -7.29
C TRP A 142 -4.76 7.51 -7.18
N ASP A 143 -4.05 8.38 -7.90
CA ASP A 143 -2.60 8.65 -7.80
C ASP A 143 -2.22 9.36 -6.48
N GLN A 144 -3.19 9.62 -5.60
CA GLN A 144 -2.96 10.17 -4.26
C GLN A 144 -3.43 9.21 -3.17
N ILE A 145 -3.87 7.99 -3.52
CA ILE A 145 -4.29 6.96 -2.56
C ILE A 145 -3.17 5.95 -2.44
N ASP A 146 -2.29 6.17 -1.47
CA ASP A 146 -1.12 5.33 -1.17
C ASP A 146 -1.54 3.97 -0.60
N LEU A 147 -0.90 2.88 -1.02
CA LEU A 147 -1.19 1.49 -0.63
C LEU A 147 -0.10 0.86 0.27
N LEU A 148 0.82 1.64 0.83
CA LEU A 148 1.98 1.18 1.61
C LEU A 148 1.65 0.78 3.06
N ASP A 149 0.44 1.07 3.53
CA ASP A 149 -0.01 0.60 4.84
C ASP A 149 -0.52 -0.84 4.70
N GLY A 150 0.43 -1.80 4.72
CA GLY A 150 0.11 -3.22 4.67
C GLY A 150 -0.91 -3.63 5.75
N GLY A 151 -1.80 -4.55 5.40
CA GLY A 151 -2.91 -4.95 6.28
C GLY A 151 -4.12 -4.02 6.21
N ASP A 152 -4.14 -3.08 5.28
CA ASP A 152 -5.35 -2.35 4.91
C ASP A 152 -6.34 -3.24 4.14
N VAL A 153 -7.62 -2.92 4.30
CA VAL A 153 -8.72 -3.43 3.50
C VAL A 153 -9.30 -2.27 2.71
N VAL A 154 -9.35 -2.42 1.39
CA VAL A 154 -9.74 -1.35 0.47
C VAL A 154 -10.94 -1.79 -0.36
N THR A 155 -11.97 -0.96 -0.49
CA THR A 155 -13.07 -1.22 -1.42
C THR A 155 -13.20 -0.06 -2.38
N ILE A 156 -13.05 -0.31 -3.67
CA ILE A 156 -13.47 0.60 -4.75
C ILE A 156 -14.99 0.45 -4.89
N ALA A 157 -15.73 1.42 -4.37
CA ALA A 157 -17.18 1.36 -4.32
C ALA A 157 -17.82 2.31 -5.34
N VAL A 158 -18.65 1.75 -6.22
CA VAL A 158 -19.56 2.49 -7.10
C VAL A 158 -20.92 2.54 -6.42
N LEU A 159 -21.32 3.72 -5.93
CA LEU A 159 -22.52 3.92 -5.13
C LEU A 159 -23.49 4.88 -5.81
N PRO A 160 -24.80 4.87 -5.48
CA PRO A 160 -25.69 5.95 -5.88
C PRO A 160 -25.13 7.31 -5.46
N ALA A 161 -25.18 8.30 -6.34
CA ALA A 161 -24.63 9.63 -6.06
C ALA A 161 -25.24 10.25 -4.79
N GLY A 162 -24.39 10.85 -3.96
CA GLY A 162 -24.79 11.42 -2.67
C GLY A 162 -24.89 10.41 -1.52
N THR A 163 -24.56 9.14 -1.75
CA THR A 163 -24.39 8.16 -0.67
C THR A 163 -23.21 8.58 0.23
N ASP A 164 -23.46 8.62 1.54
CA ASP A 164 -22.43 8.86 2.55
C ASP A 164 -22.13 7.58 3.35
N PRO A 165 -21.05 6.86 3.05
CA PRO A 165 -20.65 5.66 3.78
C PRO A 165 -19.86 5.95 5.06
N SER A 166 -19.52 7.21 5.38
CA SER A 166 -18.56 7.55 6.45
C SER A 166 -19.05 7.26 7.88
N SER A 167 -20.35 7.06 8.08
CA SER A 167 -20.93 6.67 9.36
C SER A 167 -21.36 5.21 9.41
N SER A 168 -21.15 4.48 8.32
CA SER A 168 -21.63 3.12 8.14
C SER A 168 -20.65 2.12 8.75
N THR A 169 -21.13 1.30 9.68
CA THR A 169 -20.47 0.05 10.09
C THR A 169 -21.08 -1.14 9.33
N ASP A 170 -21.61 -0.88 8.13
CA ASP A 170 -22.27 -1.89 7.32
C ASP A 170 -21.22 -2.80 6.69
N GLN A 171 -21.19 -4.04 7.16
CA GLN A 171 -20.25 -5.06 6.71
C GLN A 171 -20.43 -5.42 5.23
N ARG A 172 -21.49 -4.96 4.56
CA ARG A 172 -21.66 -5.16 3.10
C ARG A 172 -20.54 -4.53 2.27
N TYR A 173 -19.80 -3.57 2.80
CA TYR A 173 -18.70 -2.91 2.09
C TYR A 173 -17.33 -3.53 2.38
N VAL A 174 -17.24 -4.50 3.28
CA VAL A 174 -16.02 -5.26 3.54
C VAL A 174 -15.95 -6.42 2.54
N PRO A 175 -14.84 -6.58 1.79
CA PRO A 175 -14.71 -7.64 0.80
C PRO A 175 -14.88 -9.03 1.44
N PRO A 176 -15.63 -9.96 0.83
CA PRO A 176 -15.95 -11.24 1.45
C PRO A 176 -14.74 -12.18 1.56
N TRP A 177 -13.65 -11.89 0.83
CA TRP A 177 -12.39 -12.62 0.85
C TRP A 177 -11.31 -11.94 1.71
N VAL A 178 -11.70 -11.04 2.62
CA VAL A 178 -10.76 -10.37 3.54
C VAL A 178 -9.93 -11.36 4.36
N GLU A 179 -10.48 -12.56 4.62
CA GLU A 179 -9.77 -13.64 5.33
C GLU A 179 -8.54 -14.18 4.58
N HIS A 180 -8.42 -13.92 3.27
CA HIS A 180 -7.22 -14.29 2.50
C HIS A 180 -5.98 -13.49 2.91
N LEU A 181 -6.13 -12.35 3.61
CA LEU A 181 -5.00 -11.59 4.13
C LEU A 181 -4.10 -12.42 5.06
N ASP A 182 -4.71 -13.34 5.82
CA ASP A 182 -4.01 -14.21 6.77
C ASP A 182 -3.50 -15.50 6.11
N ASP A 183 -3.83 -15.73 4.83
CA ASP A 183 -3.45 -16.94 4.13
C ASP A 183 -2.03 -16.81 3.54
N GLU A 184 -1.06 -17.43 4.21
CA GLU A 184 0.34 -17.48 3.78
C GLU A 184 0.57 -18.40 2.56
N THR A 185 -0.45 -19.10 2.05
CA THR A 185 -0.28 -20.14 1.02
C THR A 185 -0.01 -19.62 -0.40
N GLY A 186 -0.15 -18.31 -0.63
CA GLY A 186 0.25 -17.63 -1.88
C GLY A 186 1.70 -17.13 -1.89
N ILE A 187 2.47 -17.36 -0.81
CA ILE A 187 3.88 -16.99 -0.77
C ILE A 187 4.62 -17.93 -1.72
N GLY A 188 5.28 -17.38 -2.74
CA GLY A 188 6.47 -17.98 -3.30
C GLY A 188 7.48 -18.17 -2.15
N THR A 189 7.36 -19.27 -1.41
CA THR A 189 8.10 -19.56 -0.17
C THR A 189 9.54 -19.96 -0.43
N GLU A 190 10.02 -19.84 -1.67
CA GLU A 190 11.44 -19.91 -1.92
C GLU A 190 12.03 -18.52 -1.66
N PRO A 191 12.77 -18.32 -0.54
CA PRO A 191 13.57 -17.11 -0.42
C PRO A 191 14.49 -17.06 -1.63
N ILE A 192 14.37 -16.02 -2.47
CA ILE A 192 15.39 -15.78 -3.50
C ILE A 192 16.70 -15.56 -2.73
N PRO A 193 17.68 -16.48 -2.82
CA PRO A 193 18.92 -16.31 -2.11
C PRO A 193 19.60 -15.08 -2.70
N VAL A 194 19.87 -14.09 -1.86
CA VAL A 194 20.72 -12.97 -2.25
C VAL A 194 22.15 -13.51 -2.39
N GLY A 195 22.45 -14.03 -3.57
CA GLY A 195 23.76 -14.58 -3.93
C GLY A 195 23.70 -15.98 -4.50
N GLU A 196 23.15 -16.13 -5.71
CA GLU A 196 23.63 -16.99 -6.81
C GLU A 196 22.48 -17.12 -7.81
N VAL A 197 22.43 -16.19 -8.78
CA VAL A 197 21.71 -16.45 -10.03
C VAL A 197 22.54 -17.46 -10.81
N SER A 198 22.22 -18.75 -10.68
CA SER A 198 22.65 -19.74 -11.65
C SER A 198 21.71 -19.68 -12.85
N GLU A 199 22.26 -19.83 -14.06
CA GLU A 199 21.53 -19.74 -15.33
C GLU A 199 20.35 -20.75 -15.41
N ASP A 200 20.38 -21.81 -14.60
CA ASP A 200 19.32 -22.83 -14.51
C ASP A 200 18.04 -22.33 -13.80
N ALA A 201 18.15 -21.39 -12.85
CA ALA A 201 17.00 -20.82 -12.16
C ALA A 201 16.17 -19.92 -13.09
N MET A 202 16.82 -19.31 -14.09
CA MET A 202 16.17 -18.46 -15.08
C MET A 202 15.38 -19.27 -16.11
N SER A 203 15.89 -20.45 -16.49
CA SER A 203 15.18 -21.38 -17.39
C SER A 203 13.93 -22.00 -16.75
N SER A 204 13.89 -22.10 -15.42
CA SER A 204 12.74 -22.64 -14.67
C SER A 204 11.60 -21.63 -14.58
N TYR A 205 11.94 -20.34 -14.59
CA TYR A 205 10.99 -19.23 -14.57
C TYR A 205 10.34 -19.01 -15.94
N GLU A 206 11.10 -19.09 -17.04
CA GLU A 206 10.54 -18.94 -18.40
C GLU A 206 9.54 -20.05 -18.76
N ALA A 207 9.69 -21.26 -18.20
CA ALA A 207 8.78 -22.38 -18.45
C ALA A 207 7.38 -22.21 -17.79
N LEU A 208 7.22 -21.30 -16.83
CA LEU A 208 5.93 -21.02 -16.18
C LEU A 208 5.10 -19.96 -16.93
N PHE A 209 5.68 -19.25 -17.90
CA PHE A 209 5.01 -18.19 -18.68
C PHE A 209 4.83 -18.53 -20.18
N GLU A 210 5.15 -19.76 -20.61
CA GLU A 210 4.93 -20.25 -21.98
C GLU A 210 3.83 -21.33 -22.09
N GLN A 211 2.68 -21.15 -21.43
CA GLN A 211 1.46 -21.94 -21.70
C GLN A 211 0.25 -21.07 -22.00
#